data_AF-A0A1G1SV09-F1
#
_entry.id   AF-A0A1G1SV09-F1
#
_cell.length_a   1.000
_cell.length_b   1.000
_cell.length_c   1.000
_cell.angle_alpha   90.00
_cell.angle_beta   90.00
_cell.angle_gamma   90.00
#
_symmetry.space_group_name_H-M   'P 1'
#
loop_
_entity.id
_entity.type
_entity.pdbx_description
1 polymer ?
#
loop_
_entity_poly.entity_id
_entity_poly.type
_entity_poly.pdbx_seq_one_letter_code
_entity_poly.pdbx_strand_id
1 'polypeptide(L)'
;MYYFLKNHFHDPPDLNDYVLALVRKLRDDLAARGLDCLVLNAYADFERLATAPQGGLYLMGVNTRNVLGTHHKNAADMQLCIDAMEVLYTRPDIGTFVLVAGDRDYIPLLQHLRRQARQVLVAGFREATSGDLLQNLGPQHFLDARELLPPATLAFLEARRRARPAPEATAPTPTPVAPAAGSPDAPEAEATPAFDPVRPLTGPDEQSCLAFMVAELLRLSQHRPVNELWLTPFLRRLTDEFPALPEYERRDLINALRTAGALRIEKREGEQHPFSVIVLNPEHPDVRALAAPAAA
;
A
#
# COMPACT_ATOMS: atom_id res chain seq x y z
N MET A 1 -2.67 9.82 9.28
CA MET A 1 -3.82 9.72 10.23
C MET A 1 -5.14 9.35 9.55
N TYR A 2 -5.60 10.08 8.52
CA TYR A 2 -6.87 9.80 7.82
C TYR A 2 -7.01 8.33 7.38
N TYR A 3 -6.06 7.81 6.60
CA TYR A 3 -6.12 6.43 6.11
C TYR A 3 -6.03 5.39 7.22
N PHE A 4 -5.32 5.69 8.31
CA PHE A 4 -5.32 4.81 9.47
C PHE A 4 -6.72 4.75 10.07
N LEU A 5 -7.36 5.88 10.35
CA LEU A 5 -8.73 5.88 10.88
C LEU A 5 -9.70 5.16 9.95
N LYS A 6 -9.63 5.45 8.64
CA LYS A 6 -10.45 4.81 7.62
C LYS A 6 -10.26 3.30 7.58
N ASN A 7 -9.03 2.81 7.51
CA ASN A 7 -8.76 1.38 7.32
C ASN A 7 -8.88 0.61 8.63
N HIS A 8 -8.39 1.18 9.73
CA HIS A 8 -8.31 0.54 11.04
C HIS A 8 -9.66 0.50 11.77
N PHE A 9 -10.51 1.52 11.57
CA PHE A 9 -11.85 1.61 12.17
C PHE A 9 -12.98 1.40 11.15
N HIS A 10 -12.66 0.85 9.98
CA HIS A 10 -13.61 0.45 8.93
C HIS A 10 -14.55 1.59 8.52
N ASP A 11 -13.95 2.67 8.02
CA ASP A 11 -14.60 3.88 7.53
C ASP A 11 -15.68 4.35 8.51
N PRO A 12 -15.28 4.82 9.70
CA PRO A 12 -16.23 5.21 10.72
C PRO A 12 -17.13 6.35 10.20
N PRO A 13 -18.40 6.40 10.62
CA PRO A 13 -19.23 7.57 10.39
C PRO A 13 -18.49 8.79 10.94
N ASP A 14 -18.63 9.93 10.28
CA ASP A 14 -18.03 11.18 10.72
C ASP A 14 -16.49 11.12 10.82
N LEU A 15 -15.84 10.33 9.95
CA LEU A 15 -14.37 10.24 9.82
C LEU A 15 -13.69 11.62 9.83
N ASN A 16 -14.29 12.59 9.14
CA ASN A 16 -13.78 13.96 9.08
C ASN A 16 -13.80 14.64 10.45
N ASP A 17 -14.83 14.43 11.26
CA ASP A 17 -14.93 15.02 12.58
C ASP A 17 -13.84 14.47 13.51
N TYR A 18 -13.52 13.17 13.41
CA TYR A 18 -12.39 12.60 14.14
C TYR A 18 -11.04 13.18 13.70
N VAL A 19 -10.85 13.40 12.40
CA VAL A 19 -9.62 14.03 11.87
C VAL A 19 -9.51 15.47 12.37
N LEU A 20 -10.59 16.25 12.30
CA LEU A 20 -10.60 17.64 12.77
C LEU A 20 -10.41 17.72 14.29
N ALA A 21 -11.02 16.81 15.05
CA ALA A 21 -10.84 16.72 16.50
C ALA A 21 -9.38 16.42 16.86
N LEU A 22 -8.74 15.50 16.14
CA LEU A 22 -7.32 15.18 16.32
C LEU A 22 -6.41 16.37 16.02
N VAL A 23 -6.63 17.08 14.91
CA VAL A 23 -5.84 18.28 14.58
C VAL A 23 -6.05 19.35 15.65
N ARG A 24 -7.29 19.54 16.13
CA ARG A 24 -7.60 20.51 17.18
C ARG A 24 -6.89 20.15 18.49
N LYS A 25 -6.96 18.89 18.91
CA LYS A 25 -6.33 18.44 20.15
C LYS A 25 -4.81 18.44 20.08
N LEU A 26 -4.23 18.09 18.94
CA LEU A 26 -2.80 18.25 18.70
C LEU A 26 -2.37 19.71 18.91
N ARG A 27 -3.14 20.68 18.38
CA ARG A 27 -2.84 22.10 18.58
C ARG A 27 -2.97 22.53 20.04
N ASP A 28 -4.03 22.10 20.73
CA ASP A 28 -4.21 22.38 22.16
C ASP A 28 -3.03 21.85 22.99
N ASP A 29 -2.59 20.62 22.72
CA ASP A 29 -1.46 19.97 23.39
C ASP A 29 -0.12 20.68 23.11
N LEU A 30 0.09 21.14 21.87
CA LEU A 30 1.28 21.92 21.51
C LEU A 30 1.26 23.29 22.21
N ALA A 31 0.10 23.97 22.23
CA ALA A 31 -0.06 25.24 22.94
C ALA A 31 0.18 25.09 24.45
N ALA A 32 -0.28 24.00 25.05
CA ALA A 32 -0.01 23.69 26.47
C ALA A 32 1.49 23.49 26.76
N ARG A 33 2.29 23.14 25.75
CA ARG A 33 3.76 23.05 25.82
C ARG A 33 4.45 24.38 25.49
N GLY A 34 3.69 25.46 25.28
CA GLY A 34 4.19 26.77 24.90
C GLY A 34 4.58 26.88 23.41
N LEU A 35 4.03 26.00 22.55
CA LEU A 35 4.33 25.97 21.12
C LEU A 35 3.12 26.47 20.31
N ASP A 36 3.23 27.67 19.75
CA ASP A 36 2.23 28.21 18.84
C ASP A 36 2.42 27.69 17.42
N CYS A 37 1.33 27.26 16.79
CA CYS A 37 1.34 26.76 15.41
C CYS A 37 1.19 27.93 14.43
N LEU A 38 2.28 28.34 13.78
CA LEU A 38 2.29 29.47 12.83
C LEU A 38 2.07 29.05 11.38
N VAL A 39 2.52 27.86 11.00
CA VAL A 39 2.38 27.30 9.64
C VAL A 39 1.70 25.95 9.76
N LEU A 40 0.52 25.81 9.15
CA LEU A 40 -0.25 24.56 9.14
C LEU A 40 -0.61 24.20 7.71
N ASN A 41 -0.09 23.09 7.23
CA ASN A 41 -0.36 22.57 5.89
C ASN A 41 -0.86 21.13 5.98
N ALA A 42 -1.88 20.80 5.18
CA ALA A 42 -2.39 19.45 5.02
C ALA A 42 -2.27 19.01 3.56
N TYR A 43 -1.69 17.84 3.34
CA TYR A 43 -1.35 17.30 2.01
C TYR A 43 -2.19 16.06 1.75
N ALA A 44 -2.96 16.08 0.65
CA ALA A 44 -3.70 14.92 0.20
C ALA A 44 -4.12 15.13 -1.26
N ASP A 45 -4.46 14.01 -1.92
CA ASP A 45 -5.37 14.06 -3.06
C ASP A 45 -6.79 14.19 -2.51
N PHE A 46 -7.25 15.43 -2.35
CA PHE A 46 -8.56 15.70 -1.75
C PHE A 46 -9.72 15.33 -2.68
N GLU A 47 -9.48 15.24 -3.98
CA GLU A 47 -10.49 14.84 -4.97
C GLU A 47 -10.84 13.35 -4.84
N ARG A 48 -9.89 12.55 -4.37
CA ARG A 48 -10.09 11.11 -4.12
C ARG A 48 -10.70 10.80 -2.74
N LEU A 49 -10.90 11.80 -1.88
CA LEU A 49 -11.55 11.61 -0.59
C LEU A 49 -13.07 11.69 -0.76
N ALA A 50 -13.77 10.59 -0.44
CA ALA A 50 -15.23 10.52 -0.54
C ALA A 50 -15.96 11.64 0.22
N THR A 51 -15.40 12.06 1.35
CA THR A 51 -15.84 13.23 2.11
C THR A 51 -14.61 14.10 2.41
N ALA A 52 -14.54 15.27 1.79
CA ALA A 52 -13.37 16.13 1.93
C ALA A 52 -13.37 16.91 3.27
N PRO A 53 -12.35 16.75 4.15
CA PRO A 53 -12.24 17.53 5.38
C PRO A 53 -11.80 18.99 5.14
N GLN A 54 -11.68 19.42 3.87
CA GLN A 54 -11.07 20.69 3.47
C GLN A 54 -11.76 21.91 4.10
N GLY A 55 -13.09 21.94 4.13
CA GLY A 55 -13.83 23.07 4.73
C GLY A 55 -13.54 23.23 6.22
N GLY A 56 -13.51 22.13 6.97
CA GLY A 56 -13.17 22.14 8.38
C GLY A 56 -11.70 22.52 8.63
N LEU A 57 -10.79 22.01 7.81
CA LEU A 57 -9.37 22.36 7.87
C LEU A 57 -9.13 23.85 7.59
N TYR A 58 -9.82 24.41 6.58
CA TYR A 58 -9.76 25.84 6.27
C TYR A 58 -10.22 26.70 7.45
N LEU A 59 -11.34 26.38 8.08
CA LEU A 59 -11.85 27.09 9.26
C LEU A 59 -10.89 27.00 10.46
N MET A 60 -10.02 25.99 10.50
CA MET A 60 -8.98 25.85 11.52
C MET A 60 -7.68 26.58 11.17
N GLY A 61 -7.59 27.24 10.02
CA GLY A 61 -6.37 27.91 9.54
C GLY A 61 -5.34 26.94 8.96
N VAL A 62 -5.75 25.74 8.53
CA VAL A 62 -4.89 24.78 7.86
C VAL A 62 -4.99 24.97 6.35
N ASN A 63 -3.85 25.27 5.71
CA ASN A 63 -3.78 25.36 4.26
C ASN A 63 -3.82 23.97 3.65
N THR A 64 -4.79 23.70 2.78
CA THR A 64 -4.91 22.43 2.09
C THR A 64 -4.12 22.48 0.78
N ARG A 65 -3.11 21.62 0.65
CA ARG A 65 -2.38 21.43 -0.60
C ARG A 65 -2.92 20.19 -1.30
N ASN A 66 -3.66 20.41 -2.38
CA ASN A 66 -4.14 19.33 -3.22
C ASN A 66 -2.98 18.79 -4.06
N VAL A 67 -2.63 17.53 -3.83
CA VAL A 67 -1.55 16.86 -4.55
C VAL A 67 -2.15 15.68 -5.27
N LEU A 68 -2.11 15.71 -6.60
CA LEU A 68 -2.71 14.67 -7.44
C LEU A 68 -2.01 13.32 -7.17
N GLY A 69 -2.78 12.38 -6.66
CA GLY A 69 -2.33 11.01 -6.43
C GLY A 69 -2.38 10.24 -7.74
N THR A 70 -1.28 10.22 -8.48
CA THR A 70 -1.10 9.24 -9.56
C THR A 70 -0.77 7.86 -8.95
N HIS A 71 -0.68 6.79 -9.77
CA HIS A 71 -0.31 5.45 -9.27
C HIS A 71 1.09 5.39 -8.58
N HIS A 72 1.88 6.47 -8.67
CA HIS A 72 3.11 6.68 -7.89
C HIS A 72 2.80 7.29 -6.52
N LYS A 73 3.03 6.48 -5.48
CA LYS A 73 2.47 6.63 -4.13
C LYS A 73 3.01 7.78 -3.28
N ASN A 74 3.94 8.62 -3.77
CA ASN A 74 4.73 9.51 -2.90
C ASN A 74 4.62 11.00 -3.25
N ALA A 75 3.68 11.42 -4.11
CA ALA A 75 3.58 12.83 -4.52
C ALA A 75 3.31 13.78 -3.33
N ALA A 76 2.38 13.40 -2.44
CA ALA A 76 2.08 14.18 -1.23
C ALA A 76 3.29 14.26 -0.28
N ASP A 77 4.02 13.15 -0.12
CA ASP A 77 5.21 13.08 0.74
C ASP A 77 6.35 13.95 0.19
N MET A 78 6.55 13.97 -1.13
CA MET A 78 7.52 14.85 -1.79
C MET A 78 7.15 16.32 -1.63
N GLN A 79 5.88 16.67 -1.87
CA GLN A 79 5.40 18.04 -1.70
C GLN A 79 5.58 18.51 -0.24
N LEU A 80 5.23 17.67 0.74
CA LEU A 80 5.46 17.93 2.16
C LEU A 80 6.94 18.19 2.45
N CYS A 81 7.84 17.34 1.95
CA CYS A 81 9.27 17.51 2.14
C CYS A 81 9.77 18.84 1.58
N ILE A 82 9.38 19.19 0.36
CA ILE A 82 9.77 20.46 -0.30
C ILE A 82 9.32 21.65 0.55
N ASP A 83 8.05 21.65 0.96
CA ASP A 83 7.48 22.76 1.72
C ASP A 83 8.06 22.88 3.13
N ALA A 84 8.39 21.76 3.78
CA ALA A 84 9.09 21.77 5.06
C ALA A 84 10.50 22.39 4.93
N MET A 85 11.21 22.06 3.85
CA MET A 85 12.53 22.63 3.56
C MET A 85 12.45 24.11 3.18
N GLU A 86 11.42 24.53 2.44
CA GLU A 86 11.17 25.95 2.16
C GLU A 86 10.97 26.73 3.46
N VAL A 87 10.10 26.25 4.37
CA VAL A 87 9.88 26.89 5.68
C VAL A 87 11.18 26.94 6.48
N LEU A 88 11.97 25.85 6.50
CA LEU A 88 13.24 25.80 7.22
C LEU A 88 14.20 26.94 6.84
N TYR A 89 14.28 27.27 5.55
CA TYR A 89 15.22 28.27 5.03
C TYR A 89 14.64 29.68 4.93
N THR A 90 13.32 29.82 4.76
CA THR A 90 12.65 31.13 4.60
C THR A 90 12.11 31.71 5.90
N ARG A 91 11.85 30.87 6.91
CA ARG A 91 11.25 31.24 8.18
C ARG A 91 12.14 30.83 9.35
N PRO A 92 13.22 31.58 9.61
CA PRO A 92 14.18 31.22 10.65
C PRO A 92 13.59 31.27 12.06
N ASP A 93 12.48 31.99 12.25
CA ASP A 93 11.67 32.08 13.47
C ASP A 93 11.00 30.75 13.87
N ILE A 94 10.85 29.80 12.94
CA ILE A 94 10.23 28.50 13.21
C ILE A 94 11.26 27.55 13.85
N GLY A 95 11.18 27.39 15.17
CA GLY A 95 12.07 26.50 15.94
C GLY A 95 11.67 25.02 15.92
N THR A 96 10.37 24.73 15.74
CA THR A 96 9.82 23.39 15.92
C THR A 96 9.00 22.95 14.71
N PHE A 97 9.27 21.75 14.22
CA PHE A 97 8.55 21.10 13.13
C PHE A 97 7.77 19.91 13.69
N VAL A 98 6.47 19.86 13.39
CA VAL A 98 5.59 18.75 13.78
C VAL A 98 5.09 18.05 12.53
N LEU A 99 5.50 16.80 12.31
CA LEU A 99 5.06 16.00 11.18
C LEU A 99 3.92 15.08 11.60
N VAL A 100 2.80 15.16 10.89
CA VAL A 100 1.63 14.29 11.11
C VAL A 100 1.67 13.12 10.14
N ALA A 101 2.69 12.28 10.26
CA ALA A 101 2.99 11.19 9.33
C ALA A 101 3.69 10.01 10.03
N GLY A 102 3.72 8.85 9.38
CA GLY A 102 4.25 7.61 9.97
C GLY A 102 5.25 6.84 9.11
N ASP A 103 5.65 7.35 7.95
CA ASP A 103 6.53 6.63 7.01
C ASP A 103 8.01 6.77 7.37
N ARG A 104 8.80 5.71 7.17
CA ARG A 104 10.26 5.75 7.29
C ARG A 104 10.91 6.66 6.27
N ASP A 105 10.25 6.93 5.14
CA ASP A 105 10.77 7.78 4.08
C ASP A 105 11.02 9.23 4.55
N TYR A 106 10.44 9.63 5.69
CA TYR A 106 10.68 10.94 6.33
C TYR A 106 11.98 11.01 7.14
N ILE A 107 12.67 9.89 7.41
CA ILE A 107 13.90 9.88 8.22
C ILE A 107 14.95 10.90 7.72
N PRO A 108 15.26 11.01 6.41
CA PRO A 108 16.22 12.00 5.91
C PRO A 108 15.80 13.45 6.20
N LEU A 109 14.50 13.77 6.10
CA LEU A 109 13.96 15.09 6.41
C LEU A 109 14.12 15.41 7.89
N LEU A 110 13.73 14.49 8.78
CA LEU A 110 13.90 14.63 10.23
C LEU A 110 15.36 14.90 10.61
N GLN A 111 16.28 14.13 10.03
CA GLN A 111 17.71 14.30 10.27
C GLN A 111 18.23 15.64 9.74
N HIS A 112 17.74 16.10 8.60
CA HIS A 112 18.11 17.39 8.05
C HIS A 112 17.64 18.55 8.95
N LEU A 113 16.37 18.54 9.37
CA LEU A 113 15.81 19.54 10.29
C LEU A 113 16.60 19.59 11.62
N ARG A 114 16.90 18.43 12.20
CA ARG A 114 17.70 18.33 13.44
C ARG A 114 19.12 18.86 13.28
N ARG A 115 19.78 18.61 12.14
CA ARG A 115 21.11 19.16 11.83
C ARG A 115 21.10 20.69 11.77
N GLN A 116 19.97 21.30 11.41
CA GLN A 116 19.76 22.75 11.44
C GLN A 116 19.26 23.25 12.81
N ALA A 117 19.50 22.48 13.88
CA ALA A 117 19.10 22.79 15.26
C ALA A 117 17.59 23.03 15.46
N ARG A 118 16.74 22.44 14.60
CA ARG A 118 15.29 22.47 14.79
C ARG A 118 14.82 21.33 15.68
N GLN A 119 13.85 21.62 16.55
CA GLN A 119 13.12 20.59 17.25
C GLN A 119 12.19 19.88 16.27
N VAL A 120 12.15 18.54 16.32
CA VAL A 120 11.27 17.76 15.45
C VAL A 120 10.41 16.83 16.29
N LEU A 121 9.10 16.94 16.11
CA LEU A 121 8.09 16.07 16.69
C LEU A 121 7.36 15.32 15.57
N VAL A 122 6.94 14.09 15.85
CA VAL A 122 6.07 13.33 14.96
C VAL A 122 4.80 12.98 15.70
N ALA A 123 3.65 13.26 15.10
CA ALA A 123 2.34 12.90 15.62
C ALA A 123 1.69 11.84 14.74
N GLY A 124 1.17 10.78 15.35
CA GLY A 124 0.53 9.70 14.60
C GLY A 124 0.06 8.58 15.49
N PHE A 125 -0.64 7.62 14.91
CA PHE A 125 -0.96 6.37 15.61
C PHE A 125 0.29 5.51 15.64
N ARG A 126 0.70 5.04 16.83
CA ARG A 126 1.90 4.23 16.98
C ARG A 126 1.89 2.98 16.08
N GLU A 127 0.73 2.37 15.89
CA GLU A 127 0.55 1.18 15.04
C GLU A 127 0.68 1.49 13.54
N ALA A 128 0.51 2.74 13.16
CA ALA A 128 0.60 3.24 11.79
C ALA A 128 1.96 3.85 11.48
N THR A 129 2.87 3.84 12.45
CA THR A 129 4.17 4.52 12.39
C THR A 129 5.27 3.48 12.27
N SER A 130 6.19 3.66 11.33
CA SER A 130 7.32 2.75 11.13
C SER A 130 8.18 2.62 12.39
N GLY A 131 8.58 1.39 12.72
CA GLY A 131 9.50 1.10 13.81
C GLY A 131 10.85 1.80 13.63
N ASP A 132 11.36 1.85 12.39
CA ASP A 132 12.61 2.54 12.06
C ASP A 132 12.51 4.04 12.33
N LEU A 133 11.37 4.65 11.98
CA LEU A 133 11.11 6.07 12.23
C LEU A 133 11.07 6.35 13.73
N LEU A 134 10.36 5.52 14.49
CA LEU A 134 10.27 5.65 15.95
C LEU A 134 11.64 5.49 16.62
N GLN A 135 12.43 4.52 16.16
CA GLN A 135 13.79 4.29 16.68
C GLN A 135 14.70 5.48 16.39
N ASN A 136 14.63 6.07 15.19
CA ASN A 136 15.40 7.27 14.84
C ASN A 136 14.95 8.52 15.62
N LEU A 137 13.65 8.64 15.87
CA LEU A 137 13.03 9.81 16.50
C LEU A 137 13.26 9.83 18.02
N GLY A 138 13.18 8.68 18.68
CA GLY A 138 13.23 8.54 20.14
C GLY A 138 11.88 8.86 20.82
N PRO A 139 11.64 8.30 22.02
CA PRO A 139 10.31 8.28 22.65
C PRO A 139 9.76 9.68 22.99
N GLN A 140 10.61 10.61 23.41
CA GLN A 140 10.22 11.97 23.82
C GLN A 140 9.76 12.88 22.67
N HIS A 141 9.99 12.49 21.42
CA HIS A 141 9.67 13.29 20.23
C HIS A 141 8.45 12.75 19.47
N PHE A 142 7.83 11.68 19.96
CA PHE A 142 6.62 11.10 19.37
C PHE A 142 5.38 11.51 20.17
N LEU A 143 4.32 11.92 19.48
CA LEU A 143 3.01 12.26 20.03
C LEU A 143 2.00 11.20 19.56
N ASP A 144 1.51 10.37 20.47
CA ASP A 144 0.57 9.32 20.12
C ASP A 144 -0.83 9.89 19.90
N ALA A 145 -1.36 9.74 18.69
CA ALA A 145 -2.68 10.22 18.33
C ALA A 145 -3.81 9.58 19.16
N ARG A 146 -3.56 8.41 19.79
CA ARG A 146 -4.53 7.82 20.73
C ARG A 146 -4.75 8.65 21.97
N GLU A 147 -3.69 9.28 22.48
CA GLU A 147 -3.74 10.12 23.67
C GLU A 147 -4.45 11.45 23.40
N LEU A 148 -4.51 11.87 22.13
CA LEU A 148 -5.20 13.08 21.68
C LEU A 148 -6.72 12.89 21.52
N LEU A 149 -7.21 11.64 21.49
CA LEU A 149 -8.64 11.35 21.37
C LEU A 149 -9.31 11.30 22.76
N PRO A 150 -10.56 11.80 22.89
CA PRO A 150 -11.32 11.59 24.11
C PRO A 150 -11.49 10.09 24.42
N PRO A 151 -11.38 9.64 25.69
CA PRO A 151 -11.47 8.23 26.04
C PRO A 151 -12.79 7.57 25.56
N ALA A 152 -13.90 8.30 25.62
CA ALA A 152 -15.19 7.83 25.11
C ALA A 152 -15.19 7.60 23.59
N THR A 153 -14.53 8.49 22.84
CA THR A 153 -14.38 8.37 21.38
C THR A 153 -13.50 7.17 21.03
N LEU A 154 -12.38 7.00 21.71
CA LEU A 154 -11.49 5.85 21.52
C LEU A 154 -12.23 4.55 21.82
N ALA A 155 -12.93 4.48 22.95
CA ALA A 155 -13.72 3.31 23.34
C ALA A 155 -14.81 2.97 22.30
N PHE A 156 -15.49 3.97 21.74
CA PHE A 156 -16.46 3.79 20.67
C PHE A 156 -15.81 3.23 19.39
N LEU A 157 -14.69 3.82 18.94
CA LEU A 157 -13.95 3.37 17.77
C LEU A 157 -13.42 1.94 17.94
N GLU A 158 -12.89 1.61 19.12
CA GLU A 158 -12.45 0.26 19.46
C GLU A 158 -13.61 -0.74 19.55
N ALA A 159 -14.74 -0.35 20.15
CA ALA A 159 -15.93 -1.18 20.20
C ALA A 159 -16.43 -1.47 18.78
N ARG A 160 -16.44 -0.49 17.88
CA ARG A 160 -16.78 -0.69 16.46
C ARG A 160 -15.82 -1.64 15.77
N ARG A 161 -14.51 -1.49 16.00
CA ARG A 161 -13.48 -2.40 15.48
C ARG A 161 -13.70 -3.84 15.96
N ARG A 162 -14.14 -4.03 17.21
CA ARG A 162 -14.42 -5.35 17.81
C ARG A 162 -15.80 -5.92 17.47
N ALA A 163 -16.80 -5.06 17.23
CA ALA A 163 -18.19 -5.42 16.97
C ALA A 163 -18.42 -5.92 15.55
N ARG A 164 -17.50 -5.62 14.62
CA ARG A 164 -17.42 -6.40 13.40
C ARG A 164 -16.83 -7.77 13.77
N PRO A 165 -17.41 -8.90 13.32
CA PRO A 165 -16.59 -10.11 13.22
C PRO A 165 -15.34 -9.70 12.45
N ALA A 166 -14.18 -10.22 12.84
CA ALA A 166 -12.96 -9.98 12.08
C ALA A 166 -13.32 -10.07 10.58
N PRO A 167 -12.82 -9.18 9.69
CA PRO A 167 -12.71 -9.64 8.31
C PRO A 167 -12.10 -11.02 8.46
N GLU A 168 -12.75 -12.03 7.89
CA GLU A 168 -12.21 -13.37 7.78
C GLU A 168 -10.73 -13.16 7.57
N ALA A 169 -9.94 -13.44 8.62
CA ALA A 169 -8.54 -13.45 8.40
C ALA A 169 -8.46 -14.52 7.32
N THR A 170 -7.82 -14.23 6.19
CA THR A 170 -6.96 -15.27 5.65
C THR A 170 -5.86 -15.51 6.71
N ALA A 171 -6.28 -16.07 7.85
CA ALA A 171 -5.54 -16.91 8.74
C ALA A 171 -6.01 -18.32 8.36
N PRO A 172 -5.10 -19.30 8.44
CA PRO A 172 -5.18 -20.56 7.71
C PRO A 172 -6.51 -21.26 7.99
N THR A 173 -7.12 -21.78 6.94
CA THR A 173 -8.36 -22.55 7.02
C THR A 173 -8.25 -23.59 8.15
N PRO A 174 -9.19 -23.62 9.11
CA PRO A 174 -9.16 -24.57 10.21
C PRO A 174 -9.32 -25.99 9.67
N THR A 175 -8.49 -26.89 10.18
CA THR A 175 -8.57 -28.33 10.01
C THR A 175 -10.01 -28.80 10.26
N PRO A 176 -10.69 -29.45 9.30
CA PRO A 176 -11.95 -30.11 9.60
C PRO A 176 -11.66 -31.33 10.47
N VAL A 177 -12.17 -31.32 11.70
CA VAL A 177 -12.31 -32.53 12.52
C VAL A 177 -13.33 -33.44 11.82
N ALA A 178 -12.91 -34.69 11.66
CA ALA A 178 -13.60 -35.78 10.98
C ALA A 178 -15.08 -35.97 11.37
N PRO A 179 -15.96 -36.29 10.39
CA PRO A 179 -16.99 -37.29 10.60
C PRO A 179 -16.35 -38.68 10.51
N ALA A 180 -16.68 -39.52 11.48
CA ALA A 180 -16.23 -40.89 11.55
C ALA A 180 -16.87 -41.77 10.46
N ALA A 181 -15.99 -42.60 9.87
CA ALA A 181 -16.20 -43.97 9.39
C ALA A 181 -17.16 -44.22 8.23
N GLY A 182 -16.53 -44.43 7.06
CA GLY A 182 -17.03 -45.21 5.94
C GLY A 182 -15.95 -45.37 4.86
N SER A 183 -14.94 -46.22 5.09
CA SER A 183 -13.96 -46.64 4.07
C SER A 183 -14.49 -47.89 3.31
N PRO A 184 -13.87 -48.38 2.21
CA PRO A 184 -12.85 -47.79 1.30
C PRO A 184 -13.16 -47.99 -0.22
N ASP A 185 -12.59 -47.15 -1.11
CA ASP A 185 -11.74 -47.59 -2.25
C ASP A 185 -11.24 -46.43 -3.14
N ALA A 186 -9.90 -46.23 -3.13
CA ALA A 186 -8.94 -45.76 -4.17
C ALA A 186 -9.20 -44.53 -5.11
N PRO A 187 -8.13 -43.90 -5.66
CA PRO A 187 -7.26 -42.86 -5.10
C PRO A 187 -7.53 -41.44 -5.67
N GLU A 188 -7.40 -40.39 -4.85
CA GLU A 188 -7.59 -38.98 -5.21
C GLU A 188 -6.32 -38.33 -5.81
N ALA A 189 -6.53 -37.51 -6.85
CA ALA A 189 -5.53 -36.63 -7.47
C ALA A 189 -5.57 -35.23 -6.85
N GLU A 190 -4.38 -34.66 -6.58
CA GLU A 190 -4.16 -33.35 -5.95
C GLU A 190 -4.77 -32.18 -6.75
N ALA A 191 -5.62 -31.37 -6.11
CA ALA A 191 -6.23 -30.18 -6.73
C ALA A 191 -5.25 -29.00 -6.80
N THR A 192 -4.91 -28.60 -8.02
CA THR A 192 -4.08 -27.42 -8.35
C THR A 192 -4.88 -26.12 -8.10
N PRO A 193 -4.27 -25.00 -7.64
CA PRO A 193 -5.01 -23.74 -7.44
C PRO A 193 -5.71 -23.24 -8.72
N ALA A 194 -6.99 -22.88 -8.68
CA ALA A 194 -7.72 -22.49 -9.88
C ALA A 194 -7.31 -21.10 -10.43
N PHE A 195 -7.36 -20.92 -11.75
CA PHE A 195 -7.19 -19.62 -12.43
C PHE A 195 -8.44 -18.74 -12.27
N ASP A 196 -8.28 -17.42 -12.42
CA ASP A 196 -9.39 -16.47 -12.55
C ASP A 196 -10.23 -16.75 -13.82
N PRO A 197 -11.51 -16.32 -13.89
CA PRO A 197 -12.38 -16.62 -15.02
C PRO A 197 -11.82 -16.07 -16.34
N VAL A 198 -11.74 -16.95 -17.35
CA VAL A 198 -11.17 -16.67 -18.67
C VAL A 198 -11.93 -15.55 -19.38
N ARG A 199 -11.21 -14.49 -19.77
CA ARG A 199 -11.72 -13.36 -20.56
C ARG A 199 -10.74 -13.03 -21.69
N PRO A 200 -11.22 -12.78 -22.91
CA PRO A 200 -10.33 -12.45 -24.03
C PRO A 200 -9.60 -11.12 -23.80
N LEU A 201 -8.33 -11.07 -24.19
CA LEU A 201 -7.51 -9.86 -24.08
C LEU A 201 -7.90 -8.85 -25.16
N THR A 202 -8.11 -7.60 -24.75
CA THR A 202 -8.60 -6.54 -25.64
C THR A 202 -7.54 -5.47 -25.93
N GLY A 203 -6.51 -5.35 -25.10
CA GLY A 203 -5.44 -4.38 -25.29
C GLY A 203 -4.25 -4.89 -26.12
N PRO A 204 -3.66 -4.07 -27.02
CA PRO A 204 -2.48 -4.46 -27.79
C PRO A 204 -1.25 -4.69 -26.90
N ASP A 205 -1.13 -3.95 -25.79
CA ASP A 205 -0.03 -4.11 -24.84
C ASP A 205 -0.20 -5.36 -23.96
N GLU A 206 -1.44 -5.75 -23.64
CA GLU A 206 -1.76 -7.00 -22.92
C GLU A 206 -1.38 -8.21 -23.77
N GLN A 207 -1.76 -8.19 -25.05
CA GLN A 207 -1.42 -9.23 -26.02
C GLN A 207 0.10 -9.32 -26.25
N SER A 208 0.77 -8.17 -26.36
CA SER A 208 2.24 -8.11 -26.51
C SER A 208 2.97 -8.63 -25.27
N CYS A 209 2.50 -8.25 -24.08
CA CYS A 209 3.04 -8.78 -22.82
C CYS A 209 2.84 -10.29 -22.71
N LEU A 210 1.65 -10.81 -23.07
CA LEU A 210 1.39 -12.24 -23.05
C LEU A 210 2.26 -12.98 -24.08
N ALA A 211 2.42 -12.45 -25.28
CA ALA A 211 3.29 -13.00 -26.31
C ALA A 211 4.74 -13.09 -25.84
N PHE A 212 5.24 -12.05 -25.19
CA PHE A 212 6.57 -12.07 -24.57
C PHE A 212 6.69 -13.15 -23.49
N MET A 213 5.68 -13.30 -22.62
CA MET A 213 5.68 -14.35 -21.59
C MET A 213 5.69 -15.76 -22.18
N VAL A 214 4.89 -16.02 -23.21
CA VAL A 214 4.84 -17.31 -23.90
C VAL A 214 6.16 -17.58 -24.61
N ALA A 215 6.73 -16.59 -25.30
CA ALA A 215 8.03 -16.71 -25.95
C ALA A 215 9.16 -17.03 -24.95
N GLU A 216 9.12 -16.42 -23.77
CA GLU A 216 10.08 -16.71 -22.70
C GLU A 216 9.93 -18.09 -22.11
N LEU A 217 8.70 -18.55 -21.93
CA LEU A 217 8.44 -19.92 -21.47
C LEU A 217 8.89 -20.95 -22.52
N LEU A 218 8.68 -20.69 -23.80
CA LEU A 218 9.17 -21.52 -24.91
C LEU A 218 10.71 -21.52 -25.02
N ARG A 219 11.37 -20.38 -24.78
CA ARG A 219 12.85 -20.30 -24.75
C ARG A 219 13.43 -21.14 -23.60
N LEU A 220 12.84 -21.05 -22.42
CA LEU A 220 13.28 -21.83 -21.26
C LEU A 220 12.96 -23.32 -21.41
N SER A 221 11.85 -23.65 -22.08
CA SER A 221 11.43 -25.04 -22.33
C SER A 221 12.33 -25.81 -23.29
N GLN A 222 13.15 -25.12 -24.10
CA GLN A 222 14.15 -25.76 -25.00
C GLN A 222 15.23 -26.55 -24.24
N HIS A 223 15.54 -26.15 -23.00
CA HIS A 223 16.61 -26.77 -22.21
C HIS A 223 16.09 -27.62 -21.04
N ARG A 224 14.92 -27.27 -20.46
CA ARG A 224 14.20 -28.08 -19.47
C ARG A 224 12.70 -27.80 -19.53
N PRO A 225 11.80 -28.78 -19.33
CA PRO A 225 10.37 -28.52 -19.28
C PRO A 225 10.04 -27.63 -18.07
N VAL A 226 9.84 -26.34 -18.32
CA VAL A 226 9.51 -25.33 -17.31
C VAL A 226 8.15 -24.74 -17.68
N ASN A 227 7.18 -24.87 -16.77
CA ASN A 227 5.82 -24.36 -16.95
C ASN A 227 5.57 -23.07 -16.15
N GLU A 228 6.64 -22.45 -15.63
CA GLU A 228 6.55 -21.31 -14.72
C GLU A 228 7.70 -20.31 -14.94
N LEU A 229 7.39 -19.03 -14.83
CA LEU A 229 8.37 -17.94 -14.96
C LEU A 229 8.62 -17.33 -13.58
N TRP A 230 9.87 -17.12 -13.21
CA TRP A 230 10.17 -16.43 -11.96
C TRP A 230 9.82 -14.95 -12.09
N LEU A 231 9.03 -14.41 -11.16
CA LEU A 231 8.50 -13.05 -11.23
C LEU A 231 9.63 -12.00 -11.24
N THR A 232 10.59 -12.11 -10.34
CA THR A 232 11.65 -11.09 -10.18
C THR A 232 12.59 -11.00 -11.40
N PRO A 233 13.15 -12.11 -11.93
CA PRO A 233 13.92 -12.08 -13.17
C PRO A 233 13.07 -11.65 -14.38
N PHE A 234 11.81 -12.06 -14.42
CA PHE A 234 10.89 -11.69 -15.50
C PHE A 234 10.63 -10.18 -15.54
N LEU A 235 10.36 -9.54 -14.38
CA LEU A 235 10.14 -8.09 -14.30
C LEU A 235 11.34 -7.29 -14.82
N ARG A 236 12.56 -7.77 -14.58
CA ARG A 236 13.77 -7.15 -15.12
C ARG A 236 13.76 -7.21 -16.65
N ARG A 237 13.43 -8.35 -17.25
CA ARG A 237 13.38 -8.52 -18.71
C ARG A 237 12.21 -7.80 -19.36
N LEU A 238 11.08 -7.71 -18.67
CA LEU A 238 9.94 -6.92 -19.09
C LEU A 238 10.29 -5.41 -19.16
N THR A 239 11.24 -4.96 -18.34
CA THR A 239 11.79 -3.59 -18.41
C THR A 239 12.56 -3.37 -19.71
N ASP A 240 13.34 -4.37 -20.15
CA ASP A 240 14.15 -4.28 -21.35
C ASP A 240 13.29 -4.36 -22.64
N GLU A 241 12.21 -5.16 -22.62
CA GLU A 241 11.31 -5.35 -23.77
C GLU A 241 10.35 -4.16 -23.97
N PHE A 242 9.89 -3.54 -22.87
CA PHE A 242 8.97 -2.40 -22.91
C PHE A 242 9.59 -1.16 -22.26
N PRO A 243 10.69 -0.59 -22.82
CA PRO A 243 11.39 0.54 -22.23
C PRO A 243 10.58 1.84 -22.30
N ALA A 244 9.64 1.93 -23.25
CA ALA A 244 8.72 3.06 -23.39
C ALA A 244 7.60 3.04 -22.34
N LEU A 245 7.32 1.87 -21.74
CA LEU A 245 6.31 1.74 -20.69
C LEU A 245 6.93 1.99 -19.31
N PRO A 246 6.42 2.96 -18.54
CA PRO A 246 6.83 3.13 -17.15
C PRO A 246 6.51 1.87 -16.32
N GLU A 247 7.20 1.70 -15.18
CA GLU A 247 7.13 0.46 -14.38
C GLU A 247 5.69 0.12 -13.94
N TYR A 248 4.84 1.12 -13.68
CA TYR A 248 3.46 0.89 -13.30
C TYR A 248 2.63 0.27 -14.43
N GLU A 249 2.78 0.73 -15.68
CA GLU A 249 2.06 0.15 -16.82
C GLU A 249 2.49 -1.29 -17.04
N ARG A 250 3.79 -1.58 -16.91
CA ARG A 250 4.30 -2.96 -16.96
C ARG A 250 3.72 -3.86 -15.86
N ARG A 251 3.48 -3.33 -14.66
CA ARG A 251 2.82 -4.05 -13.57
C ARG A 251 1.31 -4.19 -13.78
N ASP A 252 0.68 -3.19 -14.36
CA ASP A 252 -0.74 -3.19 -14.71
C ASP A 252 -1.03 -4.23 -15.79
N LEU A 253 -0.12 -4.42 -16.77
CA LEU A 253 -0.20 -5.51 -17.73
C LEU A 253 -0.22 -6.89 -17.07
N ILE A 254 0.65 -7.13 -16.07
CA ILE A 254 0.65 -8.40 -15.32
C ILE A 254 -0.65 -8.59 -14.53
N ASN A 255 -1.18 -7.54 -13.93
CA ASN A 255 -2.46 -7.60 -13.20
C ASN A 255 -3.64 -7.83 -14.15
N ALA A 256 -3.65 -7.18 -15.31
CA ALA A 256 -4.67 -7.33 -16.34
C ALA A 256 -4.70 -8.78 -16.86
N LEU A 257 -3.54 -9.36 -17.18
CA LEU A 257 -3.41 -10.76 -17.56
C LEU A 257 -3.87 -11.73 -16.46
N ARG A 258 -3.63 -11.40 -15.19
CA ARG A 258 -4.14 -12.19 -14.06
C ARG A 258 -5.66 -12.15 -14.02
N THR A 259 -6.26 -10.96 -14.07
CA THR A 259 -7.70 -10.75 -14.01
C THR A 259 -8.43 -11.32 -15.24
N ALA A 260 -7.76 -11.43 -16.37
CA ALA A 260 -8.25 -12.11 -17.57
C ALA A 260 -8.20 -13.64 -17.47
N GLY A 261 -7.60 -14.20 -16.41
CA GLY A 261 -7.41 -15.64 -16.25
C GLY A 261 -6.30 -16.22 -17.14
N ALA A 262 -5.47 -15.38 -17.76
CA ALA A 262 -4.37 -15.81 -18.63
C ALA A 262 -3.14 -16.27 -17.83
N LEU A 263 -2.98 -15.77 -16.61
CA LEU A 263 -1.90 -16.16 -15.70
C LEU A 263 -2.35 -16.18 -14.24
N ARG A 264 -1.59 -16.88 -13.39
CA ARG A 264 -1.66 -16.78 -11.93
C ARG A 264 -0.27 -16.58 -11.36
N ILE A 265 -0.19 -15.96 -10.18
CA ILE A 265 1.08 -15.78 -9.47
C ILE A 265 1.03 -16.66 -8.21
N GLU A 266 1.91 -17.64 -8.15
CA GLU A 266 2.07 -18.49 -6.97
C GLU A 266 3.20 -17.95 -6.10
N LYS A 267 2.93 -17.76 -4.81
CA LYS A 267 3.96 -17.51 -3.80
C LYS A 267 4.41 -18.86 -3.24
N ARG A 268 5.70 -19.14 -3.33
CA ARG A 268 6.31 -20.35 -2.79
C ARG A 268 7.32 -19.99 -1.72
N GLU A 269 7.36 -20.77 -0.65
CA GLU A 269 8.44 -20.66 0.33
C GLU A 269 9.70 -21.29 -0.25
N GLY A 270 10.73 -20.48 -0.45
CA GLY A 270 12.06 -20.97 -0.82
C GLY A 270 12.91 -21.22 0.41
N GLU A 271 14.00 -21.99 0.25
CA GLU A 271 14.91 -22.38 1.34
C GLU A 271 15.52 -21.20 2.12
N GLN A 272 15.58 -20.00 1.52
CA GLN A 272 16.13 -18.79 2.16
C GLN A 272 15.14 -17.63 2.27
N HIS A 273 14.27 -17.43 1.26
CA HIS A 273 13.24 -16.39 1.23
C HIS A 273 12.03 -16.82 0.37
N PRO A 274 10.82 -16.29 0.63
CA PRO A 274 9.67 -16.54 -0.23
C PRO A 274 9.89 -15.93 -1.62
N PHE A 275 9.57 -16.69 -2.67
CA PHE A 275 9.66 -16.25 -4.06
C PHE A 275 8.31 -16.38 -4.76
N SER A 276 8.14 -15.68 -5.88
CA SER A 276 6.90 -15.69 -6.67
C SER A 276 7.17 -16.18 -8.08
N VAL A 277 6.34 -17.10 -8.55
CA VAL A 277 6.36 -17.63 -9.91
C VAL A 277 5.06 -17.30 -10.62
N ILE A 278 5.15 -17.06 -11.92
CA ILE A 278 4.02 -16.84 -12.81
C ILE A 278 3.76 -18.14 -13.54
N VAL A 279 2.54 -18.64 -13.43
CA VAL A 279 2.07 -19.83 -14.15
C VAL A 279 1.04 -19.36 -15.17
N LEU A 280 1.26 -19.66 -16.46
CA LEU A 280 0.31 -19.33 -17.53
C LEU A 280 -0.83 -20.35 -17.56
N ASN A 281 -2.03 -19.90 -17.92
CA ASN A 281 -3.19 -20.76 -18.07
C ASN A 281 -3.19 -21.42 -19.46
N PRO A 282 -2.95 -22.74 -19.58
CA PRO A 282 -2.94 -23.41 -20.87
C PRO A 282 -4.33 -23.50 -21.52
N GLU A 283 -5.41 -23.26 -20.77
CA GLU A 283 -6.78 -23.31 -21.27
C GLU A 283 -7.26 -21.95 -21.81
N HIS A 284 -6.50 -20.87 -21.58
CA HIS A 284 -6.85 -19.54 -22.05
C HIS A 284 -6.67 -19.42 -23.57
N PRO A 285 -7.67 -18.90 -24.33
CA PRO A 285 -7.65 -18.89 -25.80
C PRO A 285 -6.44 -18.13 -26.36
N ASP A 286 -6.10 -16.97 -25.77
CA ASP A 286 -4.94 -16.17 -26.22
C ASP A 286 -3.59 -16.84 -25.88
N VAL A 287 -3.50 -17.57 -24.76
CA VAL A 287 -2.29 -18.32 -24.40
C VAL A 287 -2.11 -19.48 -25.37
N ARG A 288 -3.18 -20.19 -25.71
CA ARG A 288 -3.17 -21.28 -26.68
C ARG A 288 -2.80 -20.81 -28.08
N ALA A 289 -3.33 -19.68 -28.52
CA ALA A 289 -3.04 -19.11 -29.83
C ALA A 289 -1.55 -18.79 -29.97
N LEU A 290 -0.92 -18.28 -28.91
CA LEU A 290 0.50 -17.93 -28.88
C LEU A 290 1.43 -19.13 -28.62
N ALA A 291 0.96 -20.15 -27.92
CA ALA A 291 1.73 -21.37 -27.61
C ALA A 291 1.64 -22.44 -28.71
N ALA A 292 0.70 -22.31 -29.65
CA ALA A 292 0.59 -23.22 -30.79
C ALA A 292 1.84 -23.09 -31.68
N PRO A 293 2.48 -24.20 -32.08
CA PRO A 293 3.56 -24.13 -33.07
C PRO A 293 2.97 -23.54 -34.36
N ALA A 294 3.63 -22.52 -34.90
CA ALA A 294 3.27 -21.98 -36.21
C ALA A 294 3.19 -23.14 -37.20
N ALA A 295 1.97 -23.47 -37.64
CA ALA A 295 1.76 -24.42 -38.72
C ALA A 295 2.42 -23.83 -39.96
N ALA A 296 3.55 -24.42 -40.34
CA ALA A 296 4.17 -24.24 -41.64
C ALA A 296 3.25 -24.80 -42.74
#